data_AF-A0A7G5LUL5-F1
#
_entry.id   AF-A0A7G5LUL5-F1
#
_cell.length_a   1.000
_cell.length_b   1.000
_cell.length_c   1.000
_cell.angle_alpha   90.00
_cell.angle_beta   90.00
_cell.angle_gamma   90.00
#
_symmetry.space_group_name_H-M   'P 1'
#
loop_
_entity.id
_entity.type
_entity.pdbx_description
1 polymer ?
#
loop_
_entity_poly.entity_id
_entity_poly.type
_entity_poly.pdbx_seq_one_letter_code
_entity_poly.pdbx_strand_id
1 'polypeptide(L)'
;MALAVCVLFDARTERRIRELWARLESRGVHTLATHTHGRHHPHLSYAVLREWDLEAVHQAVDRLPDGGPFTLTCQGTLAFPRGRAALAPSLTAELARRQESVVAAVRATGADLHRNYAEGAWVPHVSLATRAPGALLPVVVAAVADVLPMPLVVNRAALVDSGTGETVVLPRIP
;
A
#
# COMPACT_ATOMS: atom_id res chain seq x y z
N MET A 1 5.14 -11.80 -10.48
CA MET A 1 4.15 -10.78 -10.87
C MET A 1 2.98 -10.90 -9.92
N ALA A 2 2.32 -9.79 -9.56
CA ALA A 2 1.17 -9.80 -8.67
C ALA A 2 0.30 -8.57 -8.94
N LEU A 3 -1.02 -8.75 -8.94
CA LEU A 3 -2.01 -7.68 -9.05
C LEU A 3 -2.46 -7.25 -7.66
N ALA A 4 -2.41 -5.95 -7.37
CA ALA A 4 -2.84 -5.41 -6.09
C ALA A 4 -4.10 -4.55 -6.27
N VAL A 5 -5.04 -4.67 -5.33
CA VAL A 5 -6.08 -3.65 -5.12
C VAL A 5 -5.51 -2.67 -4.11
N CYS A 6 -5.24 -1.45 -4.56
CA CYS A 6 -4.57 -0.42 -3.77
C CYS A 6 -5.49 0.78 -3.57
N VAL A 7 -5.47 1.34 -2.37
CA VAL A 7 -5.91 2.72 -2.17
C VAL A 7 -4.73 3.66 -2.27
N LEU A 8 -5.00 4.81 -2.89
CA LEU A 8 -4.03 5.84 -3.20
C LEU A 8 -4.37 7.13 -2.46
N PHE A 9 -3.36 7.97 -2.30
CA PHE A 9 -3.47 9.17 -1.50
C PHE A 9 -3.79 10.41 -2.34
N ASP A 10 -4.22 11.46 -1.66
CA ASP A 10 -4.28 12.80 -2.24
C ASP A 10 -2.88 13.31 -2.63
N ALA A 11 -2.84 14.37 -3.43
CA ALA A 11 -1.57 14.91 -3.94
C ALA A 11 -0.63 15.40 -2.83
N ARG A 12 -1.16 15.82 -1.67
CA ARG A 12 -0.35 16.33 -0.55
C ARG A 12 0.32 15.18 0.20
N THR A 13 -0.44 14.15 0.57
CA THR A 13 0.07 12.95 1.22
C THR A 13 1.02 12.20 0.28
N GLU A 14 0.69 12.05 -1.00
CA GLU A 14 1.58 11.43 -1.98
C GLU A 14 2.94 12.13 -2.04
N ARG A 15 2.95 13.47 -2.15
CA ARG A 15 4.19 14.26 -2.18
C ARG A 15 5.03 14.05 -0.93
N ARG A 16 4.44 14.11 0.27
CA ARG A 16 5.17 13.90 1.54
C ARG A 16 5.84 12.53 1.62
N ILE A 17 5.17 11.48 1.12
CA ILE A 17 5.75 10.12 1.12
C ILE A 17 6.88 10.02 0.09
N ARG A 18 6.74 10.66 -1.08
CA ARG A 18 7.83 10.72 -2.08
C ARG A 18 9.04 11.50 -1.57
N GLU A 19 8.84 12.57 -0.80
CA GLU A 19 9.92 13.30 -0.12
C GLU A 19 10.65 12.41 0.91
N LEU A 20 9.91 11.60 1.67
CA LEU A 20 10.51 10.59 2.55
C LEU A 20 11.33 9.56 1.76
N TRP A 21 10.81 9.08 0.63
CA TRP A 21 11.57 8.18 -0.24
C TRP A 21 12.88 8.82 -0.71
N ALA A 22 12.82 10.04 -1.25
CA ALA A 22 14.01 10.76 -1.70
C ALA A 22 15.04 10.97 -0.57
N ARG A 23 14.58 11.34 0.63
CA ARG A 23 15.44 11.48 1.82
C ARG A 23 16.11 10.17 2.20
N LEU A 24 15.39 9.05 2.14
CA LEU A 24 15.94 7.72 2.41
C LEU A 24 16.96 7.29 1.35
N GLU A 25 16.67 7.50 0.07
CA GLU A 25 17.60 7.18 -1.02
C GLU A 25 18.90 7.98 -0.94
N SER A 26 18.81 9.27 -0.55
CA SER A 26 20.00 10.11 -0.31
C SER A 26 20.93 9.57 0.80
N ARG A 27 20.42 8.67 1.66
CA ARG A 27 21.15 8.01 2.74
C ARG A 27 21.47 6.54 2.42
N GLY A 28 21.34 6.13 1.17
CA GLY A 28 21.64 4.77 0.70
C GLY A 28 20.58 3.73 1.02
N VAL A 29 19.37 4.12 1.46
CA VAL A 29 18.25 3.20 1.66
C VAL A 29 17.44 3.07 0.39
N HIS A 30 17.34 1.86 -0.16
CA HIS A 30 16.51 1.60 -1.34
C HIS A 30 15.01 1.70 -1.04
N THR A 31 14.29 2.48 -1.84
CA THR A 31 12.85 2.72 -1.69
C THR A 31 12.07 2.25 -2.91
N LEU A 32 10.76 2.48 -2.95
CA LEU A 32 9.94 2.22 -4.14
C LEU A 32 10.12 3.26 -5.25
N ALA A 33 10.70 4.44 -4.97
CA ALA A 33 10.89 5.48 -5.98
C ALA A 33 11.73 4.99 -7.18
N THR A 34 12.78 4.22 -6.91
CA THR A 34 13.68 3.64 -7.92
C THR A 34 13.58 2.12 -8.04
N HIS A 35 12.63 1.48 -7.33
CA HIS A 35 12.49 0.03 -7.37
C HIS A 35 11.91 -0.46 -8.70
N THR A 36 12.44 -1.58 -9.21
CA THR A 36 12.00 -2.28 -10.43
C THR A 36 11.86 -1.34 -11.64
N HIS A 37 10.63 -0.92 -11.94
CA HIS A 37 10.28 -0.07 -13.08
C HIS A 37 10.22 1.43 -12.73
N GLY A 38 10.36 1.82 -11.46
CA GLY A 38 10.35 3.23 -11.02
C GLY A 38 9.00 3.94 -11.15
N ARG A 39 7.91 3.19 -11.38
CA ARG A 39 6.54 3.72 -11.57
C ARG A 39 5.65 3.52 -10.34
N HIS A 40 6.24 3.21 -9.19
CA HIS A 40 5.47 2.96 -7.97
C HIS A 40 4.82 4.26 -7.46
N HIS A 41 3.56 4.15 -7.07
CA HIS A 41 2.85 5.17 -6.31
C HIS A 41 2.91 4.82 -4.81
N PRO A 42 3.03 5.80 -3.90
CA PRO A 42 2.70 5.60 -2.50
C PRO A 42 1.28 5.06 -2.38
N HIS A 43 1.10 3.91 -1.73
CA HIS A 43 -0.19 3.24 -1.62
C HIS A 43 -0.31 2.42 -0.34
N LEU A 44 -1.55 2.04 -0.02
CA LEU A 44 -1.88 0.97 0.92
C LEU A 44 -2.63 -0.12 0.15
N SER A 45 -2.16 -1.36 0.24
CA SER A 45 -2.81 -2.48 -0.44
C SER A 45 -3.93 -3.08 0.42
N TYR A 46 -5.13 -3.19 -0.14
CA TYR A 46 -6.22 -3.99 0.44
C TYR A 46 -6.08 -5.47 0.13
N ALA A 47 -5.64 -5.80 -1.09
CA ALA A 47 -5.43 -7.16 -1.52
C ALA A 47 -4.22 -7.24 -2.46
N VAL A 48 -3.54 -8.38 -2.45
CA VAL A 48 -2.53 -8.74 -3.46
C VAL A 48 -2.82 -10.16 -3.94
N LEU A 49 -2.94 -10.33 -5.24
CA LEU A 49 -3.28 -11.56 -5.93
C LEU A 49 -2.04 -12.12 -6.62
N ARG A 50 -1.81 -13.43 -6.49
CA ARG A 50 -0.69 -14.14 -7.12
C ARG A 50 -1.07 -14.70 -8.50
N GLU A 51 -2.33 -15.12 -8.62
CA GLU A 51 -2.96 -15.59 -9.86
C GLU A 51 -4.34 -14.94 -9.94
N TRP A 52 -4.70 -14.43 -11.12
CA TRP A 52 -5.93 -13.66 -11.31
C TRP A 52 -6.37 -13.64 -12.78
N ASP A 53 -7.66 -13.36 -12.99
CA ASP A 53 -8.19 -12.84 -14.25
C ASP A 53 -8.48 -11.35 -14.05
N LEU A 54 -7.86 -10.49 -14.87
CA LEU A 54 -7.91 -9.04 -14.69
C LEU A 54 -9.33 -8.49 -14.85
N GLU A 55 -10.08 -8.97 -15.84
CA GLU A 55 -11.42 -8.47 -16.14
C GLU A 55 -12.40 -8.90 -15.05
N ALA A 56 -12.32 -10.17 -14.60
CA ALA A 56 -13.15 -10.66 -13.51
C ALA A 56 -12.90 -9.90 -12.20
N VAL A 57 -11.62 -9.66 -11.86
CA VAL A 57 -11.24 -8.87 -10.68
C VAL A 57 -11.73 -7.43 -10.80
N HIS A 58 -11.51 -6.79 -11.94
CA HIS A 58 -11.95 -5.42 -12.19
C HIS A 58 -13.47 -5.27 -12.03
N GLN A 59 -14.26 -6.16 -12.63
CA GLN A 59 -15.72 -6.16 -12.48
C GLN A 59 -16.16 -6.41 -11.03
N ALA A 60 -15.47 -7.30 -10.30
CA ALA A 60 -15.82 -7.61 -8.91
C ALA A 60 -15.58 -6.42 -7.98
N VAL A 61 -14.44 -5.74 -8.11
CA VAL A 61 -14.16 -4.54 -7.30
C VAL A 61 -15.01 -3.36 -7.72
N ASP A 62 -15.33 -3.22 -9.01
CA ASP A 62 -16.20 -2.15 -9.50
C ASP A 62 -17.61 -2.28 -8.89
N ARG A 63 -18.14 -3.48 -8.63
CA ARG A 63 -19.46 -3.65 -8.00
C ARG A 63 -19.53 -3.28 -6.52
N LEU A 64 -18.40 -3.04 -5.86
CA LEU A 64 -18.40 -2.66 -4.44
C LEU A 64 -19.00 -1.25 -4.27
N PRO A 65 -19.72 -1.00 -3.17
CA PRO A 65 -20.20 0.35 -2.85
C PRO A 65 -19.02 1.28 -2.64
N ASP A 66 -19.17 2.54 -3.04
CA ASP A 66 -18.16 3.55 -2.76
C ASP A 66 -18.19 3.92 -1.28
N GLY A 67 -17.07 3.75 -0.60
CA GLY A 67 -16.97 4.04 0.83
C GLY A 67 -16.63 5.51 1.12
N GLY A 68 -16.25 6.28 0.10
CA GLY A 68 -15.88 7.69 0.25
C GLY A 68 -14.52 7.90 0.93
N PRO A 69 -13.93 9.10 0.76
CA PRO A 69 -12.60 9.39 1.25
C PRO A 69 -12.50 9.30 2.78
N PHE A 70 -11.35 8.89 3.27
CA PHE A 70 -11.08 8.75 4.70
C PHE A 70 -9.64 9.15 5.03
N THR A 71 -9.38 9.39 6.32
CA THR A 71 -8.04 9.74 6.81
C THR A 71 -7.54 8.68 7.78
N LEU A 72 -6.31 8.24 7.57
CA LEU A 72 -5.57 7.42 8.53
C LEU A 72 -4.52 8.27 9.23
N THR A 73 -4.13 7.90 10.44
CA THR A 73 -2.97 8.52 11.11
C THR A 73 -1.85 7.50 11.24
N CYS A 74 -0.65 7.87 10.82
CA CYS A 74 0.55 7.11 11.12
C CYS A 74 1.20 7.62 12.40
N GLN A 75 1.61 6.68 13.26
CA GLN A 75 2.26 6.95 14.54
C GLN A 75 3.59 6.22 14.69
N GLY A 76 4.02 5.45 13.70
CA GLY A 76 5.23 4.66 13.83
C GLY A 76 5.75 4.09 12.52
N THR A 77 6.82 3.32 12.67
CA THR A 77 7.48 2.57 11.60
C THR A 77 7.27 1.08 11.84
N LEU A 78 6.88 0.34 10.80
CA LEU A 78 6.92 -1.12 10.79
C LEU A 78 8.22 -1.59 10.17
N ALA A 79 8.84 -2.60 10.76
CA ALA A 79 9.95 -3.34 10.17
C ALA A 79 9.48 -4.76 9.83
N PHE A 80 9.78 -5.20 8.62
CA PHE A 80 9.48 -6.54 8.13
C PHE A 80 10.78 -7.28 7.81
N PRO A 81 10.75 -8.62 7.73
CA PRO A 81 11.91 -9.40 7.33
C PRO A 81 12.51 -8.94 6.00
N ARG A 82 13.83 -9.10 5.86
CA ARG A 82 14.63 -8.75 4.67
C ARG A 82 14.77 -7.23 4.44
N GLY A 83 14.85 -6.45 5.51
CA GLY A 83 15.17 -5.02 5.41
C GLY A 83 14.02 -4.16 4.87
N ARG A 84 12.79 -4.66 4.94
CA ARG A 84 11.61 -3.90 4.53
C ARG A 84 11.13 -3.05 5.67
N ALA A 85 10.76 -1.81 5.39
CA ALA A 85 10.20 -0.91 6.38
C ALA A 85 9.09 -0.06 5.77
N ALA A 86 8.14 0.35 6.60
CA ALA A 86 6.93 1.04 6.16
C ALA A 86 6.42 2.01 7.23
N LEU A 87 5.62 3.00 6.82
CA LEU A 87 4.75 3.71 7.75
C LEU A 87 3.73 2.72 8.33
N ALA A 88 3.31 2.98 9.57
CA ALA A 88 2.29 2.21 10.29
C ALA A 88 0.97 3.01 10.38
N PRO A 89 0.05 2.91 9.41
CA PRO A 89 -1.28 3.50 9.51
C PRO A 89 -2.10 2.87 10.62
N SER A 90 -2.96 3.67 11.26
CA SER A 90 -3.96 3.20 12.20
C SER A 90 -4.90 2.16 11.57
N LEU A 91 -5.05 1.00 12.19
CA LEU A 91 -6.08 0.01 11.83
C LEU A 91 -7.38 0.34 12.55
N THR A 92 -8.33 0.97 11.86
CA THR A 92 -9.68 1.19 12.38
C THR A 92 -10.59 0.02 12.03
N ALA A 93 -11.68 -0.17 12.79
CA ALA A 93 -12.69 -1.18 12.46
C ALA A 93 -13.31 -0.96 11.07
N GLU A 94 -13.44 0.30 10.65
CA GLU A 94 -13.94 0.63 9.33
C GLU A 94 -12.94 0.25 8.22
N LEU A 95 -11.64 0.51 8.42
CA LEU A 95 -10.60 0.12 7.48
C LEU A 95 -10.53 -1.41 7.33
N ALA A 96 -10.65 -2.15 8.44
CA ALA A 96 -10.70 -3.60 8.43
C ALA A 96 -11.90 -4.12 7.60
N ARG A 97 -13.12 -3.60 7.84
CA ARG A 97 -14.32 -3.99 7.06
C ARG A 97 -14.20 -3.70 5.57
N ARG A 98 -13.61 -2.55 5.21
CA ARG A 98 -13.35 -2.19 3.80
C ARG A 98 -12.41 -3.20 3.15
N GLN A 99 -11.31 -3.54 3.83
CA GLN A 99 -10.34 -4.51 3.34
C GLN A 99 -10.95 -5.91 3.20
N GLU A 100 -11.72 -6.37 4.18
CA GLU A 100 -12.42 -7.65 4.16
C GLU A 100 -13.43 -7.73 3.00
N SER A 101 -14.17 -6.65 2.75
CA SER A 101 -15.12 -6.56 1.64
C SER A 101 -14.43 -6.69 0.28
N VAL A 102 -13.28 -6.01 0.11
CA VAL A 102 -12.44 -6.13 -1.09
C VAL A 102 -11.89 -7.53 -1.23
N VAL A 103 -11.37 -8.13 -0.15
CA VAL A 103 -10.83 -9.50 -0.17
C VAL A 103 -11.91 -10.52 -0.51
N ALA A 104 -13.12 -10.38 0.03
CA ALA A 104 -14.24 -11.26 -0.29
C ALA A 104 -14.61 -11.17 -1.78
N ALA A 105 -14.69 -9.95 -2.32
CA ALA A 105 -15.01 -9.72 -3.73
C ALA A 105 -13.96 -10.34 -4.68
N VAL A 106 -12.67 -10.13 -4.42
CA VAL A 106 -11.60 -10.69 -5.28
C VAL A 106 -11.46 -12.20 -5.13
N ARG A 107 -11.70 -12.77 -3.94
CA ARG A 107 -11.70 -14.23 -3.75
C ARG A 107 -12.86 -14.90 -4.49
N ALA A 108 -14.02 -14.25 -4.56
CA ALA A 108 -15.18 -14.76 -5.28
C ALA A 108 -14.95 -14.93 -6.79
N THR A 109 -13.93 -14.27 -7.36
CA THR A 109 -13.53 -14.47 -8.76
C THR A 109 -12.65 -15.70 -8.98
N GLY A 110 -12.32 -16.44 -7.92
CA GLY A 110 -11.37 -17.55 -7.96
C GLY A 110 -9.89 -17.13 -7.93
N ALA A 111 -9.60 -15.84 -7.68
CA ALA A 111 -8.22 -15.36 -7.62
C ALA A 111 -7.45 -15.91 -6.40
N ASP A 112 -6.16 -16.17 -6.57
CA ASP A 112 -5.28 -16.64 -5.51
C ASP A 112 -4.77 -15.47 -4.67
N LEU A 113 -5.39 -15.25 -3.50
CA LEU A 113 -4.99 -14.21 -2.57
C LEU A 113 -3.67 -14.53 -1.86
N HIS A 114 -2.75 -13.58 -1.86
CA HIS A 114 -1.52 -13.69 -1.08
C HIS A 114 -1.81 -13.76 0.42
N ARG A 115 -1.23 -14.76 1.12
CA ARG A 115 -1.49 -15.07 2.54
C ARG A 115 -1.43 -13.88 3.52
N ASN A 116 -0.59 -12.88 3.27
CA ASN A 116 -0.47 -11.68 4.13
C ASN A 116 -1.69 -10.74 4.06
N TYR A 117 -2.65 -11.00 3.17
CA TYR A 117 -3.90 -10.26 3.03
C TYR A 117 -5.10 -11.09 3.45
N ALA A 118 -4.88 -12.32 3.93
CA ALA A 118 -5.94 -13.12 4.52
C ALA A 118 -6.42 -12.51 5.84
N GLU A 119 -7.65 -12.85 6.22
CA GLU A 119 -8.24 -12.51 7.51
C GLU A 119 -7.29 -12.86 8.66
N GLY A 120 -7.15 -11.95 9.62
CA GLY A 120 -6.24 -12.10 10.76
C GLY A 120 -4.73 -11.97 10.46
N ALA A 121 -4.32 -11.93 9.20
CA ALA A 121 -2.91 -11.81 8.79
C ALA A 121 -2.54 -10.42 8.25
N TRP A 122 -3.54 -9.61 7.89
CA TRP A 122 -3.32 -8.31 7.27
C TRP A 122 -2.74 -7.28 8.25
N VAL A 123 -1.68 -6.61 7.80
CA VAL A 123 -1.06 -5.48 8.48
C VAL A 123 -1.13 -4.29 7.54
N PRO A 124 -1.94 -3.24 7.80
CA PRO A 124 -1.94 -2.05 6.96
C PRO A 124 -0.57 -1.38 7.03
N HIS A 125 -0.02 -1.02 5.87
CA HIS A 125 1.29 -0.40 5.79
C HIS A 125 1.45 0.41 4.51
N VAL A 126 2.34 1.41 4.55
CA VAL A 126 2.78 2.14 3.35
C VAL A 126 4.28 2.00 3.20
N SER A 127 4.70 1.29 2.17
CA SER A 127 6.10 0.89 1.98
C SER A 127 7.05 2.09 1.85
N LEU A 128 8.15 2.07 2.61
CA LEU A 128 9.20 3.09 2.58
C LEU A 128 10.53 2.51 2.09
N ALA A 129 10.95 1.38 2.64
CA ALA A 129 12.18 0.71 2.25
C ALA A 129 11.89 -0.70 1.73
N THR A 130 12.53 -1.07 0.62
CA THR A 130 12.30 -2.38 -0.03
C THR A 130 13.35 -3.42 0.39
N ARG A 131 14.60 -3.00 0.62
CA ARG A 131 15.74 -3.86 0.99
C ARG A 131 16.84 -3.06 1.72
N ALA A 132 16.51 -2.42 2.84
CA ALA A 132 17.49 -1.72 3.66
C ALA A 132 18.48 -2.72 4.31
N PRO A 133 19.80 -2.48 4.24
CA PRO A 133 20.75 -3.14 5.14
C PRO A 133 20.32 -2.97 6.59
N GLY A 134 20.53 -3.99 7.43
CA GLY A 134 20.10 -3.94 8.84
C GLY A 134 20.63 -2.72 9.60
N ALA A 135 21.88 -2.33 9.32
CA ALA A 135 22.52 -1.14 9.90
C ALA A 135 21.84 0.19 9.50
N LEU A 136 21.05 0.21 8.43
CA LEU A 136 20.31 1.39 7.98
C LEU A 136 18.85 1.41 8.44
N LEU A 137 18.34 0.37 9.13
CA LEU A 137 16.98 0.40 9.69
C LEU A 137 16.77 1.55 10.70
N PRO A 138 17.73 1.88 11.60
CA PRO A 138 17.60 3.05 12.46
C PRO A 138 17.48 4.37 11.68
N VAL A 139 18.10 4.46 10.50
CA VAL A 139 17.99 5.64 9.63
C VAL A 139 16.56 5.80 9.12
N VAL A 140 15.89 4.69 8.79
CA VAL A 140 14.48 4.71 8.39
C VAL A 140 13.60 5.16 9.55
N VAL A 141 13.79 4.57 10.74
CA VAL A 141 13.01 4.91 11.94
C VAL A 141 13.17 6.39 12.28
N ALA A 142 14.39 6.93 12.28
CA ALA A 142 14.65 8.34 12.55
C ALA A 142 13.99 9.25 11.50
N ALA A 143 14.09 8.90 10.22
CA ALA A 143 13.49 9.70 9.15
C ALA A 143 11.96 9.76 9.24
N VAL A 144 11.33 8.67 9.68
CA VAL A 144 9.88 8.63 9.95
C VAL A 144 9.54 9.43 11.20
N ALA A 145 10.27 9.25 12.30
CA ALA A 145 10.02 9.96 13.57
C ALA A 145 9.95 11.50 13.39
N ASP A 146 10.79 12.07 12.53
CA ASP A 146 10.83 13.51 12.23
C ASP A 146 9.53 14.06 11.60
N VAL A 147 8.67 13.20 11.05
CA VAL A 147 7.46 13.63 10.32
C VAL A 147 6.16 13.12 10.95
N LEU A 148 6.25 12.39 12.07
CA LEU A 148 5.11 11.88 12.81
C LEU A 148 4.57 12.93 13.80
N PRO A 149 3.26 12.90 14.13
CA PRO A 149 2.23 12.07 13.50
C PRO A 149 1.94 12.52 12.06
N MET A 150 1.71 11.56 11.16
CA MET A 150 1.47 11.85 9.75
C MET A 150 0.04 11.45 9.35
N PRO A 151 -0.84 12.41 9.03
CA PRO A 151 -2.14 12.10 8.43
C PRO A 151 -1.96 11.64 6.98
N LEU A 152 -2.67 10.58 6.61
CA LEU A 152 -2.76 10.05 5.27
C LEU A 152 -4.19 10.21 4.75
N VAL A 153 -4.39 11.06 3.75
CA VAL A 153 -5.71 11.24 3.12
C VAL A 153 -5.83 10.28 1.95
N VAL A 154 -6.80 9.37 2.02
CA VAL A 154 -7.10 8.37 0.99
C VAL A 154 -8.32 8.82 0.21
N ASN A 155 -8.22 8.90 -1.11
CA ASN A 155 -9.30 9.43 -1.95
C ASN A 155 -9.45 8.76 -3.32
N ARG A 156 -8.65 7.75 -3.62
CA ARG A 156 -8.63 7.04 -4.90
C ARG A 156 -8.29 5.58 -4.67
N ALA A 157 -8.64 4.71 -5.61
CA ALA A 157 -8.10 3.37 -5.70
C ALA A 157 -7.68 3.02 -7.13
N ALA A 158 -6.88 1.98 -7.22
CA ALA A 158 -6.46 1.40 -8.48
C ALA A 158 -6.16 -0.09 -8.33
N LEU A 159 -6.29 -0.81 -9.45
CA LEU A 159 -5.58 -2.07 -9.66
C LEU A 159 -4.16 -1.75 -10.12
N VAL A 160 -3.16 -2.37 -9.50
CA VAL A 160 -1.74 -2.12 -9.79
C VAL A 160 -1.04 -3.44 -10.05
N ASP A 161 -0.43 -3.59 -11.22
CA ASP A 161 0.50 -4.68 -11.49
C ASP A 161 1.88 -4.32 -10.94
N SER A 162 2.33 -5.07 -9.93
CA SER A 162 3.61 -4.83 -9.24
C SER A 162 4.86 -5.20 -10.05
N GLY A 163 4.71 -5.93 -11.16
CA GLY A 163 5.79 -6.30 -12.06
C GLY A 163 6.02 -5.24 -13.14
N THR A 164 4.96 -4.65 -13.67
CA THR A 164 5.02 -3.69 -14.80
C THR A 164 4.83 -2.23 -14.37
N GLY A 165 4.16 -2.01 -13.24
CA GLY A 165 3.70 -0.70 -12.78
C GLY A 165 2.44 -0.20 -13.50
N GLU A 166 1.82 -1.03 -14.34
CA GLU A 166 0.56 -0.68 -14.98
C GLU A 166 -0.53 -0.51 -13.92
N THR A 167 -1.32 0.54 -14.11
CA THR A 167 -2.32 0.98 -13.14
C THR A 167 -3.65 1.21 -13.85
N VAL A 168 -4.71 0.58 -13.37
CA VAL A 168 -6.10 0.81 -13.79
C VAL A 168 -6.80 1.53 -12.64
N VAL A 169 -7.10 2.81 -12.85
CA VAL A 169 -7.82 3.61 -11.84
C VAL A 169 -9.24 3.09 -11.71
N LEU A 170 -9.67 2.86 -10.48
CA LEU A 170 -11.02 2.42 -10.19
C LEU A 170 -11.94 3.65 -10.04
N PRO A 171 -13.14 3.65 -10.63
CA PRO A 171 -14.08 4.76 -10.50
C PRO A 171 -14.68 4.86 -9.09
N ARG A 172 -14.53 3.80 -8.29
CA ARG A 172 -15.04 3.64 -6.93
C ARG A 172 -13.92 3.04 -6.04
N ILE A 173 -14.12 3.07 -4.73
CA ILE A 173 -13.21 2.63 -3.66
C ILE A 173 -12.22 3.73 -3.24
N PRO A 174 -12.61 4.54 -2.28
CA PRO A 174 -11.87 4.69 -1.04
C PRO A 174 -12.69 3.98 0.04
#